data_AF-A0A7N5KCG9-F1
#
_entry.id   AF-A0A7N5KCG9-F1
#
_cell.length_a   1.000
_cell.length_b   1.000
_cell.length_c   1.000
_cell.angle_alpha   90.00
_cell.angle_beta   90.00
_cell.angle_gamma   90.00
#
_symmetry.space_group_name_H-M   'P 1'
#
loop_
_entity.id
_entity.type
_entity.pdbx_description
1 polymer ?
#
loop_
_entity_poly.entity_id
_entity_poly.type
_entity_poly.pdbx_seq_one_letter_code
_entity_poly.pdbx_strand_id
1 'polypeptide(L)'
;MSEASPRECAVAAEPPAPAPPAPAPPQRTSDYYRVDEDLPARFNNPAWFRGYGTKQPVSLYRTSNQAYGSRAPTVHEMPLVECSGTPLSTSTRRRAL
;
A
#
# COMPACT_ATOMS: atom_id res chain seq x y z
N MET A 1 -49.69 23.22 -5.78
CA MET A 1 -48.52 23.45 -4.90
C MET A 1 -48.38 22.24 -3.99
N SER A 2 -47.44 21.33 -4.27
CA SER A 2 -47.07 20.25 -3.34
C SER A 2 -45.58 20.34 -3.11
N GLU A 3 -45.19 20.93 -1.98
CA GLU A 3 -43.80 20.91 -1.50
C GLU A 3 -43.48 19.50 -1.00
N ALA A 4 -42.54 18.84 -1.67
CA ALA A 4 -41.87 17.68 -1.11
C ALA A 4 -40.79 18.20 -0.16
N SER A 5 -41.05 18.05 1.15
CA SER A 5 -40.07 18.35 2.20
C SER A 5 -38.81 17.49 1.98
N PRO A 6 -37.62 18.08 1.84
CA PRO A 6 -36.40 17.31 1.66
C PRO A 6 -36.17 16.50 2.93
N ARG A 7 -36.09 15.18 2.80
CA ARG A 7 -35.72 14.30 3.92
C ARG A 7 -34.35 14.72 4.42
N GLU A 8 -34.32 15.43 5.55
CA GLU A 8 -33.12 15.59 6.35
C GLU A 8 -32.56 14.20 6.61
N CYS A 9 -31.41 13.91 6.00
CA CYS A 9 -30.60 12.76 6.31
C CYS A 9 -30.18 12.88 7.78
N ALA A 10 -30.91 12.22 8.68
CA ALA A 10 -30.55 12.10 10.07
C ALA A 10 -29.14 11.49 10.13
N VAL A 11 -28.17 12.29 10.58
CA VAL A 11 -26.81 11.80 10.87
C VAL A 11 -26.96 10.91 12.11
N ALA A 12 -26.93 9.60 11.90
CA ALA A 12 -26.71 8.68 13.00
C ALA A 12 -25.33 9.03 13.55
N ALA A 13 -25.28 9.56 14.78
CA ALA A 13 -24.03 9.80 15.48
C ALA A 13 -23.38 8.43 15.73
N GLU A 14 -22.48 8.04 14.82
CA GLU A 14 -21.66 6.84 14.97
C GLU A 14 -20.85 6.97 16.28
N PRO A 15 -20.80 5.93 17.11
CA PRO A 15 -19.98 5.93 18.32
C PRO A 15 -18.51 6.22 17.95
N PRO A 16 -17.72 6.84 18.84
CA PRO A 16 -16.31 7.13 18.55
C PRO A 16 -15.61 5.83 18.16
N ALA A 17 -15.10 5.81 16.93
CA ALA A 17 -14.38 4.65 16.39
C ALA A 17 -13.30 4.21 17.39
N PRO A 18 -13.14 2.90 17.63
CA PRO A 18 -12.09 2.41 18.51
C PRO A 18 -10.74 2.96 18.03
N ALA A 19 -9.94 3.46 18.98
CA ALA A 19 -8.61 3.97 18.71
C ALA A 19 -7.86 2.97 17.81
N PRO A 20 -7.16 3.43 16.76
CA PRO A 20 -6.48 2.53 15.85
C PRO A 20 -5.57 1.61 16.68
N PRO A 21 -5.61 0.28 16.43
CA PRO A 21 -4.77 -0.64 17.16
C PRO A 21 -3.32 -0.19 17.05
N ALA A 22 -2.58 -0.28 18.16
CA ALA A 22 -1.15 0.02 18.18
C ALA A 22 -0.47 -0.72 17.01
N PRO A 23 0.50 -0.08 16.31
CA PRO A 23 1.15 -0.70 15.17
C PRO A 23 1.71 -2.06 15.61
N ALA A 24 1.24 -3.12 14.94
CA ALA A 24 1.72 -4.46 15.18
C ALA A 24 3.25 -4.50 15.00
N PRO A 25 3.97 -5.35 15.76
CA PRO A 25 5.41 -5.49 15.57
C PRO A 25 5.73 -5.81 14.11
N PRO A 26 6.87 -5.32 13.59
CA PRO A 26 7.25 -5.53 12.19
C PRO A 26 7.38 -7.03 11.93
N GLN A 27 6.57 -7.54 11.01
CA GLN A 27 6.55 -8.96 10.62
C GLN A 27 7.66 -9.23 9.60
N ARG A 28 8.38 -10.35 9.75
CA ARG A 28 9.40 -10.81 8.80
C ARG A 28 8.87 -11.94 7.94
N THR A 29 9.37 -12.07 6.71
CA THR A 29 8.92 -13.14 5.81
C THR A 29 9.46 -14.51 6.23
N SER A 30 10.66 -14.56 6.81
CA SER A 30 11.29 -15.79 7.32
C SER A 30 10.49 -16.47 8.44
N ASP A 31 9.65 -15.73 9.16
CA ASP A 31 8.84 -16.28 10.25
C ASP A 31 7.66 -17.11 9.72
N TYR A 32 7.23 -16.86 8.48
CA TYR A 32 6.08 -17.51 7.85
C TYR A 32 6.47 -18.46 6.72
N TYR A 33 7.60 -18.21 6.06
CA TYR A 33 8.03 -18.95 4.89
C TYR A 33 9.52 -19.29 4.96
N ARG A 34 9.91 -20.36 4.27
CA ARG A 34 11.33 -20.64 4.03
C ARG A 34 11.86 -19.65 3.00
N VAL A 35 12.98 -19.03 3.34
CA VAL A 35 13.63 -17.98 2.56
C VAL A 35 15.09 -18.39 2.36
N ASP A 36 15.61 -18.25 1.15
CA ASP A 36 17.02 -18.49 0.83
C ASP A 36 17.94 -17.47 1.53
N GLU A 37 19.14 -17.90 1.94
CA GLU A 37 20.11 -17.01 2.60
C GLU A 37 20.65 -15.92 1.65
N ASP A 38 20.63 -16.17 0.35
CA ASP A 38 21.02 -15.21 -0.68
C ASP A 38 19.96 -14.12 -0.93
N LEU A 39 18.76 -14.21 -0.34
CA LEU A 39 17.71 -13.22 -0.54
C LEU A 39 18.07 -11.90 0.16
N PRO A 40 18.02 -10.74 -0.54
CA PRO A 40 18.33 -9.47 0.08
C PRO A 40 17.42 -9.19 1.28
N ALA A 41 18.02 -8.78 2.38
CA ALA A 41 17.35 -8.60 3.67
C ALA A 41 16.12 -7.66 3.63
N ARG A 42 16.01 -6.80 2.61
CA ARG A 42 14.83 -5.95 2.38
C ARG A 42 13.57 -6.73 2.06
N PHE A 43 13.68 -7.86 1.36
CA PHE A 43 12.55 -8.74 1.11
C PHE A 43 12.16 -9.48 2.40
N ASN A 44 13.11 -9.78 3.28
CA ASN A 44 12.78 -10.34 4.59
C ASN A 44 12.06 -9.35 5.52
N ASN A 45 12.30 -8.04 5.36
CA ASN A 45 11.76 -6.99 6.23
C ASN A 45 10.86 -6.03 5.44
N PRO A 46 9.58 -6.36 5.20
CA PRO A 46 8.65 -5.50 4.45
C PRO A 46 8.51 -4.09 5.04
N ALA A 47 8.73 -3.93 6.35
CA ALA A 47 8.72 -2.64 7.04
C ALA A 47 9.80 -1.65 6.56
N TRP A 48 10.83 -2.11 5.84
CA TRP A 48 11.86 -1.23 5.27
C TRP A 48 11.38 -0.46 4.03
N PHE A 49 10.31 -0.92 3.38
CA PHE A 49 9.69 -0.22 2.26
C PHE A 49 8.87 0.97 2.76
N ARG A 50 9.43 2.18 2.61
CA ARG A 50 8.81 3.44 3.04
C ARG A 50 8.14 4.15 1.86
N GLY A 51 7.20 5.05 2.16
CA GLY A 51 6.55 5.90 1.16
C GLY A 51 5.27 5.32 0.56
N TYR A 52 4.90 4.10 0.97
CA TYR A 52 3.56 3.56 0.77
C TYR A 52 2.61 4.16 1.80
N GLY A 53 1.32 4.24 1.44
CA GLY A 53 0.34 4.96 2.23
C GLY A 53 -0.17 6.19 1.49
N THR A 54 -1.47 6.46 1.56
CA THR A 54 -1.96 7.79 1.22
C THR A 54 -1.51 8.77 2.29
N LYS A 55 -0.75 9.80 1.91
CA LYS A 55 -0.74 11.04 2.69
C LYS A 55 -2.19 11.50 2.83
N GLN A 56 -2.61 11.90 4.04
CA GLN A 56 -3.96 12.41 4.22
C GLN A 56 -4.23 13.47 3.15
N PRO A 57 -5.22 13.27 2.26
CA PRO A 57 -5.49 14.23 1.22
C PRO A 57 -5.97 15.52 1.90
N VAL A 58 -5.22 16.60 1.71
CA VAL A 58 -5.58 17.94 2.20
C VAL A 58 -6.84 18.47 1.47
N SER A 59 -7.18 17.87 0.33
CA SER A 59 -8.33 18.22 -0.49
C SER A 59 -9.52 17.28 -0.28
N LEU A 60 -10.73 17.85 -0.35
CA LEU A 60 -11.99 17.10 -0.37
C LEU A 60 -12.11 16.12 -1.54
N TYR A 61 -11.35 16.35 -2.62
CA TYR A 61 -11.36 15.51 -3.82
C TYR A 61 -10.25 14.46 -3.78
N ARG A 62 -10.63 13.21 -4.05
CA ARG A 62 -9.74 12.05 -4.19
C ARG A 62 -9.78 11.57 -5.65
N THR A 63 -8.61 11.30 -6.24
CA THR A 63 -8.57 10.66 -7.58
C THR A 63 -8.45 9.14 -7.44
N SER A 64 -8.95 8.40 -8.43
CA SER A 64 -8.81 6.93 -8.48
C SER A 64 -7.34 6.49 -8.46
N ASN A 65 -6.47 7.25 -9.13
CA ASN A 65 -5.05 6.95 -9.21
C ASN A 65 -4.33 7.05 -7.85
N GLN A 66 -4.89 7.74 -6.85
CA GLN A 66 -4.34 7.74 -5.49
C GLN A 66 -4.47 6.38 -4.80
N ALA A 67 -5.23 5.43 -5.36
CA ALA A 67 -5.26 4.06 -4.85
C ALA A 67 -3.95 3.32 -5.15
N TYR A 68 -3.28 3.61 -6.27
CA TYR A 68 -2.00 2.98 -6.58
C TYR A 68 -0.92 3.42 -5.59
N GLY A 69 -0.16 2.47 -5.04
CA GLY A 69 0.87 2.74 -4.03
C GLY A 69 0.35 3.16 -2.66
N SER A 70 -0.98 3.21 -2.47
CA SER A 70 -1.58 3.59 -1.18
C SER A 70 -1.41 2.54 -0.08
N ARG A 71 -1.10 1.29 -0.44
CA ARG A 71 -0.95 0.19 0.51
C ARG A 71 0.50 -0.25 0.59
N ALA A 72 1.00 -0.36 1.83
CA ALA A 72 2.33 -0.88 2.08
C ALA A 72 2.40 -2.39 1.81
N PRO A 73 3.52 -2.88 1.25
CA PRO A 73 3.69 -4.30 1.00
C PRO A 73 3.72 -5.09 2.31
N THR A 74 3.09 -6.25 2.30
CA THR A 74 3.03 -7.18 3.43
C THR A 74 3.90 -8.43 3.21
N VAL A 75 4.10 -9.21 4.26
CA VAL A 75 4.87 -10.47 4.20
C VAL A 75 4.35 -11.42 3.11
N HIS A 76 3.03 -11.44 2.88
CA HIS A 76 2.39 -12.34 1.92
C HIS A 76 2.39 -11.81 0.48
N GLU A 77 2.74 -10.53 0.28
CA GLU A 77 2.88 -9.93 -1.06
C GLU A 77 4.33 -10.01 -1.56
N MET A 78 5.28 -10.28 -0.66
CA MET A 78 6.69 -10.39 -1.00
C MET A 78 6.98 -11.66 -1.82
N PRO A 79 7.73 -11.58 -2.93
CA PRO A 79 8.15 -12.77 -3.65
C PRO A 79 9.08 -13.62 -2.76
N LEU A 80 8.81 -14.94 -2.73
CA LEU A 80 9.62 -15.91 -1.99
C LEU A 80 10.99 -16.16 -2.64
N VAL A 81 11.10 -15.86 -3.93
CA VAL A 81 12.30 -16.08 -4.72
C VAL A 81 12.54 -14.82 -5.54
N GLU A 82 13.65 -14.13 -5.31
CA GLU A 82 14.10 -13.08 -6.21
C GLU A 82 14.73 -13.77 -7.43
N CYS A 83 14.04 -13.75 -8.57
CA CYS A 83 14.57 -14.26 -9.83
C CYS A 83 15.72 -13.36 -10.33
N SER A 84 16.91 -13.50 -9.76
CA SER A 84 18.14 -12.77 -10.11
C SER A 84 18.84 -13.32 -11.38
N GLY A 85 18.09 -13.95 -12.29
CA GLY A 85 18.64 -14.73 -13.40
C GLY A 85 18.60 -14.09 -14.79
N THR A 86 18.00 -12.91 -14.97
CA THR A 86 17.98 -12.25 -16.29
C THR A 86 18.50 -10.82 -16.21
N PRO A 87 19.66 -10.49 -16.80
CA PRO A 87 19.99 -9.09 -17.03
C PRO A 87 18.95 -8.55 -18.02
N LEU A 88 18.07 -7.66 -17.55
CA LEU A 88 17.34 -6.78 -18.44
C LEU A 88 18.37 -5.99 -19.24
N SER A 89 18.61 -6.48 -20.46
CA SER A 89 19.36 -5.78 -21.49
C SER A 89 18.73 -4.41 -21.68
N THR A 90 19.36 -3.39 -21.12
CA THR A 90 18.95 -2.00 -21.30
C THR A 90 19.33 -1.60 -22.72
N SER A 91 18.47 -1.97 -23.68
CA SER A 91 18.54 -1.47 -25.04
C SER A 91 18.52 0.06 -24.97
N THR A 92 19.67 0.64 -25.30
CA THR A 92 19.91 2.08 -25.34
C THR A 92 18.90 2.71 -26.30
N ARG A 93 18.03 3.60 -25.81
CA ARG A 93 17.27 4.48 -26.69
C ARG A 93 18.26 5.34 -27.46
N ARG A 94 18.47 5.03 -28.75
CA ARG A 94 19.12 5.96 -29.68
C ARG A 94 18.27 7.22 -29.73
N ARG A 95 18.87 8.36 -29.34
CA ARG A 95 18.38 9.68 -29.70
C ARG A 95 18.43 9.79 -31.23
N ALA A 96 17.29 10.05 -31.84
CA ALA A 96 17.23 10.56 -33.21
C ALA A 96 17.68 12.03 -33.18
N LEU A 97 18.61 12.38 -34.07
CA LEU A 97 18.83 13.74 -34.57
C LEU A 97 18.41 13.73 -36.04
#